data_AF-A0A6L8BG98-F1
#
_entry.id   AF-A0A6L8BG98-F1
#
_cell.length_a   1.000
_cell.length_b   1.000
_cell.length_c   1.000
_cell.angle_alpha   90.00
_cell.angle_beta   90.00
_cell.angle_gamma   90.00
#
_symmetry.space_group_name_H-M   'P 1'
#
loop_
_entity.id
_entity.type
_entity.pdbx_description
1 polymer ?
#
loop_
_entity_poly.entity_id
_entity_poly.type
_entity_poly.pdbx_seq_one_letter_code
_entity_poly.pdbx_strand_id
1 'polypeptide(L)'
;MNGSSDRFRESMVWVVCGLLIPSGSLLHAHHSSAPFYDNSREVEVEGEITEVLWQNPHIRFTLRDDEGRDWDIETTSVSVLSRWGLGDDVVEIGSRVRLAGRPGRLSDTAMWVSNMLLPSGQEVLLSSRPRWTDNTIGEDLRGEVTAAPELGLFRVWTSAGRLWNNDYPLTEFARTARAGWDPIADEPTANCMPKGMAFIMENPYPMEFVDEGDRILLYIEEYDLVRTIYMTAAGLPANPEPNLLGHSVGHWEGDTLVVETTHINYPHFDKTGIPQTEAVRNLERFTVNDEGSRLEYAVTITDPAIFTEPVVMTKTWAYRPGETVNPYDCQLWSTE
;
A
#
# COMPACT_ATOMS: atom_id res chain seq x y z
N MET A 1 -76.83 43.13 4.58
CA MET A 1 -76.90 41.80 3.94
C MET A 1 -75.88 41.81 2.82
N ASN A 2 -74.62 41.48 3.11
CA ASN A 2 -73.99 40.15 3.13
C ASN A 2 -73.43 39.73 1.76
N GLY A 3 -72.13 39.39 1.75
CA GLY A 3 -71.45 38.58 0.73
C GLY A 3 -70.58 39.40 -0.23
N SER A 4 -69.29 39.59 0.01
CA SER A 4 -68.16 38.63 -0.04
C SER A 4 -67.38 38.80 -1.36
N SER A 5 -66.13 39.24 -1.21
CA SER A 5 -65.15 39.56 -2.24
C SER A 5 -64.36 38.33 -2.69
N ASP A 6 -64.34 38.03 -3.99
CA ASP A 6 -63.39 37.08 -4.57
C ASP A 6 -62.23 37.84 -5.24
N ARG A 7 -61.03 37.70 -4.68
CA ARG A 7 -59.76 38.06 -5.32
C ARG A 7 -59.13 36.78 -5.85
N PHE A 8 -59.02 36.66 -7.17
CA PHE A 8 -58.16 35.65 -7.80
C PHE A 8 -56.69 36.00 -7.53
N ARG A 9 -55.99 35.11 -6.82
CA ARG A 9 -54.52 35.08 -6.71
C ARG A 9 -54.01 34.05 -7.71
N GLU A 10 -53.26 34.48 -8.72
CA GLU A 10 -52.47 33.58 -9.56
C GLU A 10 -51.17 33.23 -8.82
N SER A 11 -50.99 31.95 -8.54
CA SER A 11 -49.80 31.40 -7.88
C SER A 11 -48.71 31.14 -8.90
N MET A 12 -47.58 31.84 -8.77
CA MET A 12 -46.36 31.62 -9.53
C MET A 12 -45.66 30.35 -9.01
N VAL A 13 -45.67 29.29 -9.81
CA VAL A 13 -44.96 28.03 -9.53
C VAL A 13 -43.48 28.22 -9.89
N TRP A 14 -42.62 28.29 -8.89
CA TRP A 14 -41.18 28.17 -9.06
C TRP A 14 -40.80 26.69 -9.13
N VAL A 15 -40.42 26.21 -10.30
CA VAL A 15 -39.75 24.92 -10.45
C VAL A 15 -38.30 25.14 -10.01
N VAL A 16 -37.99 24.72 -8.78
CA VAL A 16 -36.61 24.59 -8.32
C VAL A 16 -36.09 23.27 -8.90
N CYS A 17 -35.38 23.34 -10.02
CA CYS A 17 -34.49 22.25 -10.44
C CYS A 17 -33.40 22.15 -9.37
N GLY A 18 -33.55 21.21 -8.44
CA GLY A 18 -32.47 20.81 -7.56
C GLY A 18 -31.35 20.24 -8.42
N LEU A 19 -30.24 20.97 -8.56
CA LEU A 19 -28.98 20.35 -8.92
C LEU A 19 -28.63 19.41 -7.78
N LEU A 20 -28.78 18.10 -8.02
CA LEU A 20 -28.05 17.09 -7.27
C LEU A 20 -26.57 17.36 -7.54
N ILE A 21 -25.92 18.01 -6.58
CA ILE A 21 -24.46 18.02 -6.51
C ILE A 21 -24.11 16.62 -6.03
N PRO A 22 -23.50 15.74 -6.84
CA PRO A 22 -22.96 14.50 -6.30
C PRO A 22 -21.95 14.92 -5.24
N SER A 23 -22.25 14.60 -3.98
CA SER A 23 -21.29 14.65 -2.89
C SER A 23 -20.31 13.50 -3.12
N GLY A 24 -19.45 13.67 -4.13
CA GLY A 24 -18.33 12.80 -4.39
C GLY A 24 -17.34 12.96 -3.26
N SER A 25 -17.29 11.98 -2.37
CA SER A 25 -16.16 11.81 -1.46
C SER A 25 -14.93 11.57 -2.31
N LEU A 26 -13.97 12.50 -2.32
CA LEU A 26 -12.64 12.23 -2.87
C LEU A 26 -11.99 11.20 -1.95
N LEU A 27 -12.06 9.94 -2.35
CA LEU A 27 -11.49 8.82 -1.63
C LEU A 27 -10.01 8.71 -2.00
N HIS A 28 -9.15 9.02 -1.04
CA HIS A 28 -7.71 9.06 -1.22
C HIS A 28 -7.18 7.62 -1.25
N ALA A 29 -6.47 7.23 -2.31
CA ALA A 29 -5.61 6.04 -2.25
C ALA A 29 -4.54 6.31 -1.18
N HIS A 30 -4.30 5.38 -0.26
CA HIS A 30 -3.31 5.50 0.81
C HIS A 30 -2.73 4.10 1.10
N HIS A 31 -1.53 4.01 1.67
CA HIS A 31 -0.91 2.73 2.05
C HIS A 31 -0.77 2.58 3.58
N SER A 32 -1.38 3.49 4.34
CA SER A 32 -1.31 3.54 5.81
C SER A 32 -2.72 3.50 6.38
N SER A 33 -3.19 2.33 6.82
CA SER A 33 -4.55 2.18 7.37
C SER A 33 -4.70 2.69 8.81
N ALA A 34 -3.62 2.73 9.58
CA ALA A 34 -3.63 3.09 11.00
C ALA A 34 -4.25 4.47 11.34
N PRO A 35 -3.96 5.55 10.59
CA PRO A 35 -4.58 6.85 10.85
C PRO A 35 -6.06 6.94 10.44
N PHE A 36 -6.54 6.08 9.52
CA PHE A 36 -7.92 6.15 9.01
C PHE A 36 -8.91 5.28 9.78
N TYR A 37 -8.46 4.17 10.39
CA TYR A 37 -9.33 3.18 11.01
C TYR A 37 -9.08 2.98 12.51
N ASP A 38 -10.13 2.68 13.27
CA ASP A 38 -10.07 2.44 14.70
C ASP A 38 -9.78 0.96 15.00
N ASN A 39 -8.50 0.66 15.25
CA ASN A 39 -8.02 -0.69 15.58
C ASN A 39 -8.49 -1.21 16.95
N SER A 40 -9.17 -0.41 17.78
CA SER A 40 -9.61 -0.82 19.12
C SER A 40 -11.00 -1.46 19.17
N ARG A 41 -11.75 -1.34 18.07
CA ARG A 41 -13.12 -1.85 17.97
C ARG A 41 -13.34 -2.52 16.62
N GLU A 42 -14.40 -3.30 16.58
CA GLU A 42 -14.87 -3.96 15.37
C GLU A 42 -16.39 -3.76 15.28
N VAL A 43 -16.89 -3.54 14.08
CA VAL A 43 -18.32 -3.38 13.81
C VAL A 43 -18.72 -4.33 12.69
N GLU A 44 -20.02 -4.60 12.62
CA GLU A 44 -20.61 -5.41 11.58
C GLU A 44 -21.68 -4.64 10.84
N VAL A 45 -21.78 -4.89 9.54
CA VAL A 45 -22.82 -4.34 8.67
C VAL A 45 -23.26 -5.41 7.69
N GLU A 46 -24.54 -5.44 7.37
CA GLU A 46 -25.10 -6.29 6.32
C GLU A 46 -25.81 -5.41 5.30
N GLY A 47 -25.64 -5.72 4.01
CA GLY A 47 -26.15 -4.87 2.94
C GLY A 47 -25.83 -5.39 1.55
N GLU A 48 -26.25 -4.63 0.55
CA GLU A 48 -26.02 -4.92 -0.87
C GLU A 48 -24.81 -4.15 -1.39
N ILE A 49 -23.92 -4.81 -2.12
CA ILE A 49 -22.80 -4.15 -2.80
C ILE A 49 -23.35 -3.37 -4.01
N THR A 50 -23.02 -2.09 -4.11
CA THR A 50 -23.57 -1.19 -5.14
C THR A 50 -22.52 -0.67 -6.12
N GLU A 51 -21.26 -0.58 -5.71
CA GLU A 51 -20.12 -0.11 -6.52
C GLU A 51 -18.86 -0.88 -6.13
N VAL A 52 -17.94 -1.14 -7.06
CA VAL A 52 -16.69 -1.89 -6.81
C VAL A 52 -15.52 -1.27 -7.57
N LEU A 53 -14.41 -1.05 -6.85
CA LEU A 53 -13.06 -0.85 -7.37
C LEU A 53 -12.23 -2.11 -7.14
N TRP A 54 -12.06 -2.95 -8.16
CA TRP A 54 -11.12 -4.06 -8.08
C TRP A 54 -9.73 -3.66 -8.55
N GLN A 55 -9.05 -2.81 -7.78
CA GLN A 55 -7.72 -2.30 -8.15
C GLN A 55 -6.84 -2.01 -6.94
N ASN A 56 -5.53 -1.83 -7.20
CA ASN A 56 -4.57 -1.39 -6.20
C ASN A 56 -4.68 0.14 -5.95
N PRO A 57 -4.38 0.63 -4.74
CA PRO A 57 -3.63 -0.07 -3.70
C PRO A 57 -4.48 -0.95 -2.78
N HIS A 58 -5.79 -0.71 -2.76
CA HIS A 58 -6.76 -1.42 -1.95
C HIS A 58 -8.02 -1.62 -2.78
N ILE A 59 -8.58 -2.83 -2.73
CA ILE A 59 -9.91 -3.07 -3.29
C ILE A 59 -10.91 -2.28 -2.43
N ARG A 60 -11.78 -1.51 -3.09
CA ARG A 60 -12.82 -0.72 -2.43
C ARG A 60 -14.18 -1.08 -2.99
N PHE A 61 -15.22 -0.94 -2.18
CA PHE A 61 -16.59 -1.08 -2.67
C PHE A 61 -17.57 -0.35 -1.78
N THR A 62 -18.74 -0.01 -2.32
CA THR A 62 -19.83 0.62 -1.56
C THR A 62 -20.86 -0.43 -1.19
N LEU A 63 -21.22 -0.50 0.09
CA LEU A 63 -22.28 -1.36 0.61
C LEU A 63 -23.45 -0.51 1.11
N ARG A 64 -24.66 -0.76 0.61
CA ARG A 64 -25.89 -0.13 1.10
C ARG A 64 -26.58 -1.03 2.11
N ASP A 65 -26.72 -0.54 3.35
CA ASP A 65 -27.40 -1.29 4.41
C ASP A 65 -28.93 -1.17 4.35
N ASP A 66 -29.61 -1.93 5.21
CA ASP A 66 -31.08 -1.97 5.30
C ASP A 66 -31.71 -0.64 5.75
N GLU A 67 -30.91 0.24 6.37
CA GLU A 67 -31.32 1.59 6.76
C GLU A 67 -31.14 2.59 5.59
N GLY A 68 -30.61 2.14 4.46
CA GLY A 68 -30.34 2.94 3.27
C GLY A 68 -29.07 3.78 3.36
N ARG A 69 -28.15 3.47 4.28
CA ARG A 69 -26.87 4.17 4.42
C ARG A 69 -25.82 3.53 3.52
N ASP A 70 -24.99 4.38 2.93
CA ASP A 70 -23.83 3.97 2.15
C ASP A 70 -22.59 3.83 3.01
N TRP A 71 -22.01 2.64 2.95
CA TRP A 71 -20.76 2.30 3.57
C TRP A 71 -19.64 2.25 2.56
N ASP A 72 -18.56 2.97 2.83
CA ASP A 72 -17.30 2.93 2.09
C ASP A 72 -16.42 1.84 2.69
N ILE A 73 -16.27 0.75 1.95
CA ILE A 73 -15.55 -0.45 2.40
C ILE A 73 -14.19 -0.48 1.71
N GLU A 74 -13.14 -0.67 2.49
CA GLU A 74 -11.77 -0.83 2.04
C GLU A 74 -11.22 -2.19 2.50
N THR A 75 -10.54 -2.90 1.60
CA THR A 75 -9.95 -4.21 1.88
C THR A 75 -8.43 -4.20 1.71
N THR A 76 -7.80 -5.37 1.74
CA THR A 76 -6.41 -5.54 1.29
C THR A 76 -6.27 -5.26 -0.23
N SER A 77 -5.06 -5.45 -0.76
CA SER A 77 -4.73 -5.17 -2.15
C SER A 77 -5.08 -6.32 -3.09
N VAL A 78 -5.22 -6.02 -4.38
CA VAL A 78 -5.34 -7.04 -5.45
C VAL A 78 -4.11 -7.94 -5.46
N SER A 79 -2.93 -7.37 -5.22
CA SER A 79 -1.67 -8.10 -5.08
C SER A 79 -1.71 -9.17 -3.97
N VAL A 80 -2.44 -8.94 -2.88
CA VAL A 80 -2.64 -9.95 -1.83
C VAL A 80 -3.70 -10.97 -2.24
N LEU A 81 -4.89 -10.53 -2.64
CA LEU A 81 -6.02 -11.44 -2.90
C LEU A 81 -5.78 -12.39 -4.07
N SER A 82 -5.11 -11.93 -5.12
CA SER A 82 -4.73 -12.78 -6.26
C SER A 82 -3.84 -13.94 -5.84
N ARG A 83 -2.94 -13.73 -4.86
CA ARG A 83 -2.08 -14.78 -4.27
C ARG A 83 -2.84 -15.74 -3.36
N TRP A 84 -4.07 -15.39 -2.98
CA TRP A 84 -5.01 -16.24 -2.24
C TRP A 84 -6.00 -16.93 -3.17
N GLY A 85 -5.80 -16.81 -4.48
CA GLY A 85 -6.67 -17.39 -5.50
C GLY A 85 -8.03 -16.72 -5.59
N LEU A 86 -8.19 -15.51 -5.05
CA LEU A 86 -9.44 -14.76 -5.09
C LEU A 86 -9.40 -13.72 -6.21
N GLY A 87 -10.42 -13.76 -7.06
CA GLY A 87 -10.67 -12.81 -8.14
C GLY A 87 -11.79 -11.84 -7.79
N ASP A 88 -12.16 -11.02 -8.77
CA ASP A 88 -13.22 -10.03 -8.68
C ASP A 88 -14.61 -10.65 -8.41
N ASP A 89 -14.76 -11.95 -8.68
CA ASP A 89 -15.94 -12.76 -8.38
C ASP A 89 -16.29 -12.84 -6.89
N VAL A 90 -15.39 -12.47 -5.97
CA VAL A 90 -15.69 -12.45 -4.54
C VAL A 90 -16.38 -11.16 -4.08
N VAL A 91 -16.33 -10.08 -4.87
CA VAL A 91 -16.97 -8.78 -4.58
C VAL A 91 -17.85 -8.38 -5.77
N GLU A 92 -19.07 -8.92 -5.83
CA GLU A 92 -19.99 -8.69 -6.95
C GLU A 92 -21.07 -7.64 -6.63
N ILE A 93 -21.31 -6.72 -7.56
CA ILE A 93 -22.42 -5.76 -7.47
C ILE A 93 -23.76 -6.50 -7.42
N GLY A 94 -24.65 -6.10 -6.52
CA GLY A 94 -25.94 -6.71 -6.26
C GLY A 94 -25.89 -7.87 -5.26
N SER A 95 -24.68 -8.33 -4.86
CA SER A 95 -24.56 -9.36 -3.83
C SER A 95 -24.84 -8.77 -2.44
N ARG A 96 -25.67 -9.47 -1.68
CA ARG A 96 -25.93 -9.15 -0.28
C ARG A 96 -24.95 -9.88 0.63
N VAL A 97 -24.11 -9.14 1.33
CA VAL A 97 -23.03 -9.68 2.16
C VAL A 97 -23.12 -9.16 3.58
N ARG A 98 -22.54 -9.91 4.52
CA ARG A 98 -22.32 -9.45 5.90
C ARG A 98 -20.82 -9.23 6.11
N LEU A 99 -20.47 -8.04 6.57
CA LEU A 99 -19.10 -7.59 6.77
C LEU A 99 -18.81 -7.44 8.26
N ALA A 100 -17.57 -7.72 8.64
CA ALA A 100 -16.99 -7.34 9.92
C ALA A 100 -15.66 -6.66 9.67
N GLY A 101 -15.37 -5.62 10.44
CA GLY A 101 -14.16 -4.86 10.24
C GLY A 101 -13.98 -3.71 11.19
N ARG A 102 -12.86 -3.01 11.00
CA ARG A 102 -12.47 -1.85 11.78
C ARG A 102 -13.16 -0.62 11.20
N PRO A 103 -13.97 0.09 11.98
CA PRO A 103 -14.67 1.28 11.50
C PRO A 103 -13.71 2.45 11.31
N GLY A 104 -14.10 3.38 10.44
CA GLY A 104 -13.40 4.63 10.21
C GLY A 104 -13.31 5.50 11.45
N ARG A 105 -12.24 6.31 11.51
CA ARG A 105 -12.07 7.41 12.48
C ARG A 105 -12.70 8.71 12.00
N LEU A 106 -12.80 8.87 10.67
CA LEU A 106 -13.27 10.09 10.02
C LEU A 106 -14.72 10.01 9.52
N SER A 107 -15.27 8.80 9.41
CA SER A 107 -16.65 8.54 8.99
C SER A 107 -17.22 7.34 9.74
N ASP A 108 -18.48 7.46 10.17
CA ASP A 108 -19.22 6.39 10.84
C ASP A 108 -19.66 5.28 9.86
N THR A 109 -19.54 5.53 8.55
CA THR A 109 -19.87 4.56 7.49
C THR A 109 -18.64 4.14 6.68
N ALA A 110 -17.42 4.35 7.19
CA ALA A 110 -16.22 3.77 6.58
C ALA A 110 -15.81 2.50 7.32
N MET A 111 -15.29 1.49 6.62
CA MET A 111 -14.81 0.24 7.23
C MET A 111 -13.60 -0.33 6.49
N TRP A 112 -12.54 -0.63 7.24
CA TRP A 112 -11.52 -1.59 6.82
C TRP A 112 -12.03 -2.99 7.14
N VAL A 113 -12.43 -3.74 6.13
CA VAL A 113 -13.06 -5.06 6.31
C VAL A 113 -12.01 -6.14 6.60
N SER A 114 -12.33 -7.04 7.52
CA SER A 114 -11.49 -8.21 7.86
C SER A 114 -12.14 -9.55 7.51
N ASN A 115 -13.47 -9.59 7.46
CA ASN A 115 -14.27 -10.78 7.16
C ASN A 115 -15.49 -10.39 6.31
N MET A 116 -15.84 -11.23 5.34
CA MET A 116 -17.04 -11.07 4.51
C MET A 116 -17.75 -12.39 4.33
N LEU A 117 -19.01 -12.49 4.75
CA LEU A 117 -19.87 -13.66 4.53
C LEU A 117 -20.67 -13.46 3.24
N LEU A 118 -20.47 -14.39 2.30
CA LEU A 118 -21.14 -14.42 1.01
C LEU A 118 -22.53 -15.07 1.11
N PRO A 119 -23.45 -14.81 0.16
CA PRO A 119 -24.74 -15.51 0.05
C PRO A 119 -24.63 -17.04 -0.02
N SER A 120 -23.53 -17.55 -0.56
CA SER A 120 -23.24 -18.99 -0.63
C SER A 120 -23.03 -19.63 0.75
N GLY A 121 -22.85 -18.83 1.79
CA GLY A 121 -22.45 -19.28 3.12
C GLY A 121 -20.94 -19.53 3.26
N GLN A 122 -20.13 -19.13 2.27
CA GLN A 122 -18.67 -19.06 2.39
C GLN A 122 -18.26 -17.74 3.04
N GLU A 123 -17.21 -17.78 3.87
CA GLU A 123 -16.61 -16.59 4.47
C GLU A 123 -15.23 -16.30 3.86
N VAL A 124 -15.09 -15.11 3.30
CA VAL A 124 -13.82 -14.57 2.81
C VAL A 124 -13.03 -14.03 3.99
N LEU A 125 -11.85 -14.61 4.21
CA LEU A 125 -10.87 -14.14 5.18
C LEU A 125 -9.98 -13.09 4.51
N LEU A 126 -10.09 -11.83 4.94
CA LEU A 126 -9.30 -10.74 4.36
C LEU A 126 -8.09 -10.41 5.24
N SER A 127 -8.23 -10.52 6.56
CA SER A 127 -7.12 -10.29 7.50
C SER A 127 -7.27 -10.98 8.86
N SER A 128 -8.26 -11.87 9.02
CA SER A 128 -8.70 -12.39 10.31
C SER A 128 -9.03 -13.89 10.25
N ARG A 129 -9.23 -14.49 11.43
CA ARG A 129 -9.75 -15.86 11.56
C ARG A 129 -11.23 -15.92 11.19
N PRO A 130 -11.76 -17.13 10.90
CA PRO A 130 -13.19 -17.30 10.66
C PRO A 130 -14.04 -16.73 11.80
N ARG A 131 -15.14 -16.07 11.44
CA ARG A 131 -16.05 -15.38 12.37
C ARG A 131 -17.42 -16.04 12.44
N TRP A 132 -18.00 -16.40 11.30
CA TRP A 132 -19.38 -16.89 11.22
C TRP A 132 -19.47 -18.35 10.80
N THR A 133 -18.51 -18.86 10.03
CA THR A 133 -18.55 -20.21 9.47
C THR A 133 -17.16 -20.79 9.31
N ASP A 134 -17.04 -22.12 9.42
CA ASP A 134 -15.79 -22.85 9.12
C ASP A 134 -15.60 -23.08 7.61
N ASN A 135 -16.60 -22.74 6.79
CA ASN A 135 -16.52 -22.80 5.33
C ASN A 135 -15.86 -21.53 4.78
N THR A 136 -14.53 -21.49 4.76
CA THR A 136 -13.77 -20.28 4.46
C THR A 136 -13.00 -20.32 3.15
N ILE A 137 -12.78 -19.14 2.57
CA ILE A 137 -11.90 -18.88 1.42
C ILE A 137 -11.01 -17.66 1.71
N GLY A 138 -9.92 -17.46 0.96
CA GLY A 138 -9.02 -16.32 1.18
C GLY A 138 -7.88 -16.60 2.17
N GLU A 139 -7.30 -17.80 2.10
CA GLU A 139 -6.06 -18.10 2.82
C GLU A 139 -4.85 -17.93 1.89
N ASP A 140 -3.67 -17.73 2.50
CA ASP A 140 -2.42 -17.63 1.75
C ASP A 140 -2.10 -18.95 1.03
N LEU A 141 -2.39 -19.00 -0.28
CA LEU A 141 -2.18 -20.19 -1.12
C LEU A 141 -0.74 -20.32 -1.62
N ARG A 142 0.15 -19.38 -1.26
CA ARG A 142 1.53 -19.41 -1.73
C ARG A 142 2.25 -20.63 -1.19
N GLY A 143 3.10 -21.19 -2.04
CA GLY A 143 3.95 -22.33 -1.67
C GLY A 143 4.82 -22.05 -0.45
N GLU A 144 5.17 -23.12 0.26
CA GLU A 144 6.06 -23.07 1.41
C GLU A 144 7.40 -22.41 1.07
N VAL A 145 7.99 -21.81 2.09
CA VAL A 145 9.39 -21.39 2.00
C VAL A 145 10.25 -22.60 1.70
N THR A 146 11.07 -22.50 0.66
CA THR A 146 11.86 -23.64 0.17
C THR A 146 13.34 -23.28 0.10
N ALA A 147 14.21 -24.23 0.46
CA ALA A 147 15.66 -24.12 0.26
C ALA A 147 15.99 -24.32 -1.24
N ALA A 148 16.81 -23.43 -1.79
CA ALA A 148 17.27 -23.47 -3.18
C ALA A 148 18.59 -22.70 -3.30
N PRO A 149 19.69 -23.22 -2.73
CA PRO A 149 20.98 -22.55 -2.72
C PRO A 149 21.55 -22.34 -4.13
N GLU A 150 21.20 -23.22 -5.08
CA GLU A 150 21.68 -23.18 -6.46
C GLU A 150 21.17 -21.99 -7.27
N LEU A 151 20.09 -21.33 -6.85
CA LEU A 151 19.50 -20.19 -7.56
C LEU A 151 20.16 -18.85 -7.25
N GLY A 152 20.90 -18.74 -6.14
CA GLY A 152 21.56 -17.50 -5.74
C GLY A 152 20.60 -16.32 -5.56
N LEU A 153 21.03 -15.12 -5.96
CA LEU A 153 20.26 -13.87 -5.80
C LEU A 153 19.17 -13.68 -6.88
N PHE A 154 19.44 -14.13 -8.10
CA PHE A 154 18.68 -13.79 -9.31
C PHE A 154 17.40 -14.61 -9.44
N ARG A 155 16.37 -14.17 -8.73
CA ARG A 155 15.03 -14.78 -8.66
C ARG A 155 14.06 -13.82 -7.99
N VAL A 156 12.82 -14.28 -7.84
CA VAL A 156 11.76 -13.61 -7.10
C VAL A 156 11.90 -13.86 -5.60
N TRP A 157 11.82 -12.79 -4.83
CA TRP A 157 11.86 -12.75 -3.37
C TRP A 157 10.58 -12.13 -2.83
N THR A 158 10.00 -12.76 -1.80
CA THR A 158 8.76 -12.31 -1.16
C THR A 158 9.02 -11.69 0.20
N SER A 159 8.26 -10.67 0.59
CA SER A 159 8.41 -10.03 1.89
C SER A 159 8.19 -11.04 3.03
N ALA A 160 9.11 -11.10 3.99
CA ALA A 160 9.07 -12.04 5.11
C ALA A 160 9.44 -11.39 6.46
N GLY A 161 9.46 -10.06 6.53
CA GLY A 161 9.82 -9.32 7.73
C GLY A 161 9.56 -7.82 7.62
N ARG A 162 9.62 -7.14 8.76
CA ARG A 162 9.55 -5.68 8.86
C ARG A 162 10.93 -5.07 8.65
N LEU A 163 11.00 -3.97 7.91
CA LEU A 163 12.24 -3.19 7.71
C LEU A 163 12.52 -2.20 8.85
N TRP A 164 11.49 -1.49 9.28
CA TRP A 164 11.64 -0.33 10.15
C TRP A 164 12.08 -0.69 11.58
N ASN A 165 12.80 0.23 12.23
CA ASN A 165 13.10 0.20 13.65
C ASN A 165 11.95 0.85 14.44
N ASN A 166 12.04 0.80 15.78
CA ASN A 166 11.08 1.48 16.65
C ASN A 166 11.48 2.92 16.95
N ASP A 167 12.79 3.21 16.96
CA ASP A 167 13.36 4.50 17.27
C ASP A 167 14.56 4.81 16.37
N TYR A 168 14.85 6.11 16.23
CA TYR A 168 15.92 6.64 15.40
C TYR A 168 16.68 7.77 16.10
N PRO A 169 17.99 7.91 15.85
CA PRO A 169 18.83 8.98 16.39
C PRO A 169 18.58 10.29 15.61
N LEU A 170 17.40 10.89 15.79
CA LEU A 170 16.97 12.06 15.05
C LEU A 170 17.66 13.34 15.54
N THR A 171 18.05 14.21 14.60
CA THR A 171 18.42 15.61 14.85
C THR A 171 17.22 16.39 15.42
N GLU A 172 17.47 17.57 15.98
CA GLU A 172 16.39 18.46 16.43
C GLU A 172 15.45 18.84 15.28
N PHE A 173 16.02 19.15 14.11
CA PHE A 173 15.26 19.44 12.89
C PHE A 173 14.27 18.31 12.53
N ALA A 174 14.76 17.06 12.46
CA ALA A 174 13.91 15.92 12.12
C ALA A 174 12.84 15.63 13.19
N ARG A 175 13.14 15.86 14.47
CA ARG A 175 12.14 15.73 15.55
C ARG A 175 11.03 16.77 15.42
N THR A 176 11.38 18.02 15.10
CA THR A 176 10.40 19.09 14.87
C THR A 176 9.54 18.79 13.65
N ALA A 177 10.14 18.36 12.54
CA ALA A 177 9.40 17.97 11.34
C ALA A 177 8.41 16.84 11.63
N ARG A 178 8.86 15.77 12.30
CA ARG A 178 8.01 14.64 12.69
C ARG A 178 6.87 15.05 13.62
N ALA A 179 7.12 15.96 14.56
CA ALA A 179 6.10 16.44 15.49
C ALA A 179 5.02 17.29 14.80
N GLY A 180 5.33 17.92 13.66
CA GLY A 180 4.40 18.68 12.85
C GLY A 180 3.67 17.87 11.78
N TRP A 181 3.96 16.57 11.67
CA TRP A 181 3.40 15.68 10.65
C TRP A 181 1.93 15.37 10.88
N ASP A 182 1.10 15.58 9.86
CA ASP A 182 -0.27 15.09 9.82
C ASP A 182 -0.32 13.77 9.01
N PRO A 183 -0.60 12.62 9.65
CA PRO A 183 -0.57 11.33 8.97
C PRO A 183 -1.70 11.11 7.95
N ILE A 184 -2.65 12.03 7.86
CA ILE A 184 -3.72 12.00 6.85
C ILE A 184 -3.39 13.00 5.75
N ALA A 185 -3.11 14.26 6.11
CA ALA A 185 -2.92 15.32 5.13
C ALA A 185 -1.56 15.21 4.41
N ASP A 186 -0.54 14.68 5.07
CA ASP A 186 0.82 14.61 4.55
C ASP A 186 1.20 13.20 4.02
N GLU A 187 0.28 12.22 4.00
CA GLU A 187 0.58 10.83 3.61
C GLU A 187 1.30 10.75 2.24
N PRO A 188 2.57 10.32 2.18
CA PRO A 188 3.41 10.50 1.00
C PRO A 188 3.04 9.59 -0.16
N THR A 189 2.31 8.51 0.14
CA THR A 189 1.83 7.55 -0.85
C THR A 189 0.41 7.85 -1.32
N ALA A 190 -0.17 8.98 -0.87
CA ALA A 190 -1.52 9.34 -1.22
C ALA A 190 -1.66 9.44 -2.75
N ASN A 191 -2.81 9.05 -3.28
CA ASN A 191 -3.12 9.18 -4.70
C ASN A 191 -2.12 8.46 -5.63
N CYS A 192 -1.77 7.21 -5.30
CA CYS A 192 -0.86 6.38 -6.10
C CYS A 192 0.54 7.00 -6.32
N MET A 193 0.96 7.91 -5.43
CA MET A 193 2.31 8.45 -5.44
C MET A 193 3.30 7.36 -5.00
N PRO A 194 4.34 7.04 -5.80
CA PRO A 194 5.24 5.94 -5.50
C PRO A 194 6.18 6.28 -4.33
N LYS A 195 6.49 5.26 -3.53
CA LYS A 195 7.56 5.33 -2.53
C LYS A 195 8.92 5.45 -3.24
N GLY A 196 9.82 6.27 -2.71
CA GLY A 196 11.22 6.31 -3.11
C GLY A 196 12.16 5.59 -2.14
N MET A 197 13.46 5.62 -2.43
CA MET A 197 14.48 5.00 -1.58
C MET A 197 14.66 5.77 -0.26
N ALA A 198 14.89 5.13 0.89
CA ALA A 198 14.86 3.68 1.11
C ALA A 198 13.45 3.12 1.40
N PHE A 199 12.42 3.97 1.50
CA PHE A 199 11.05 3.59 1.87
C PHE A 199 10.51 2.44 0.99
N ILE A 200 10.70 2.47 -0.32
CA ILE A 200 10.23 1.41 -1.22
C ILE A 200 10.73 0.00 -0.85
N MET A 201 11.87 -0.14 -0.17
CA MET A 201 12.39 -1.45 0.26
C MET A 201 11.58 -2.09 1.41
N GLU A 202 10.65 -1.35 2.02
CA GLU A 202 9.66 -1.92 2.94
C GLU A 202 8.59 -2.74 2.22
N ASN A 203 8.38 -2.56 0.91
CA ASN A 203 7.23 -3.09 0.16
C ASN A 203 6.79 -4.53 0.57
N PRO A 204 5.47 -4.78 0.68
CA PRO A 204 4.95 -6.06 1.14
C PRO A 204 4.86 -7.12 0.01
N TYR A 205 5.12 -6.73 -1.24
CA TYR A 205 4.93 -7.56 -2.42
C TYR A 205 6.26 -8.17 -2.91
N PRO A 206 6.24 -9.06 -3.91
CA PRO A 206 7.47 -9.62 -4.44
C PRO A 206 8.35 -8.62 -5.18
N MET A 207 9.64 -8.92 -5.19
CA MET A 207 10.65 -8.23 -5.99
C MET A 207 11.55 -9.25 -6.71
N GLU A 208 12.04 -8.94 -7.89
CA GLU A 208 12.86 -9.82 -8.71
C GLU A 208 14.19 -9.18 -9.09
N PHE A 209 15.29 -9.88 -8.84
CA PHE A 209 16.60 -9.50 -9.36
C PHE A 209 16.84 -10.19 -10.71
N VAL A 210 17.11 -9.39 -11.73
CA VAL A 210 17.45 -9.85 -13.09
C VAL A 210 18.87 -9.39 -13.44
N ASP A 211 19.74 -10.33 -13.79
CA ASP A 211 21.09 -10.06 -14.25
C ASP A 211 21.08 -9.64 -15.74
N GLU A 212 21.57 -8.43 -16.05
CA GLU A 212 21.79 -7.96 -17.42
C GLU A 212 23.29 -7.82 -17.75
N GLY A 213 24.16 -8.44 -16.96
CA GLY A 213 25.61 -8.47 -17.16
C GLY A 213 26.33 -7.27 -16.55
N ASP A 214 26.16 -6.08 -17.13
CA ASP A 214 26.81 -4.85 -16.62
C ASP A 214 25.99 -4.11 -15.55
N ARG A 215 24.75 -4.55 -15.36
CA ARG A 215 23.79 -4.03 -14.39
C ARG A 215 22.84 -5.13 -13.94
N ILE A 216 22.19 -4.88 -12.81
CA ILE A 216 21.12 -5.70 -12.27
C ILE A 216 19.86 -4.84 -12.27
N LEU A 217 18.74 -5.41 -12.75
CA LEU A 217 17.43 -4.80 -12.59
C LEU A 217 16.76 -5.41 -11.37
N LEU A 218 16.22 -4.56 -10.50
CA LEU A 218 15.35 -4.94 -9.40
C LEU A 218 13.94 -4.48 -9.76
N TYR A 219 13.12 -5.43 -10.20
CA TYR A 219 11.67 -5.22 -10.38
C TYR A 219 11.01 -5.28 -9.02
N ILE A 220 10.23 -4.27 -8.68
CA ILE A 220 9.49 -4.16 -7.43
C ILE A 220 8.03 -4.08 -7.81
N GLU A 221 7.23 -5.04 -7.35
CA GLU A 221 5.80 -5.07 -7.67
C GLU A 221 5.13 -3.77 -7.23
N GLU A 222 5.36 -3.28 -6.02
CA GLU A 222 4.74 -2.02 -5.56
C GLU A 222 5.07 -0.83 -6.49
N TYR A 223 4.03 -0.28 -7.12
CA TYR A 223 4.08 0.81 -8.12
C TYR A 223 4.80 0.49 -9.43
N ASP A 224 4.97 -0.79 -9.77
CA ASP A 224 5.59 -1.21 -11.03
C ASP A 224 7.01 -0.62 -11.23
N LEU A 225 7.74 -0.46 -10.12
CA LEU A 225 9.03 0.21 -10.11
C LEU A 225 10.14 -0.71 -10.59
N VAL A 226 11.02 -0.19 -11.45
CA VAL A 226 12.23 -0.87 -11.89
C VAL A 226 13.43 -0.06 -11.45
N ARG A 227 14.19 -0.59 -10.49
CA ARG A 227 15.44 0.01 -10.03
C ARG A 227 16.60 -0.59 -10.79
N THR A 228 17.45 0.26 -11.37
CA THR A 228 18.69 -0.18 -12.02
C THR A 228 19.87 -0.06 -11.06
N ILE A 229 20.63 -1.13 -10.91
CA ILE A 229 21.87 -1.19 -10.12
C ILE A 229 23.03 -1.43 -11.09
N TYR A 230 23.86 -0.41 -11.30
CA TYR A 230 25.03 -0.54 -12.17
C TYR A 230 26.15 -1.28 -11.45
N MET A 231 26.77 -2.28 -12.06
CA MET A 231 27.84 -3.05 -11.40
C MET A 231 29.20 -2.35 -11.42
N THR A 232 29.28 -1.18 -12.08
CA THR A 232 30.43 -0.29 -12.05
C THR A 232 29.96 1.16 -12.12
N ALA A 233 30.69 2.08 -11.47
CA ALA A 233 30.40 3.51 -11.53
C ALA A 233 30.52 4.09 -12.97
N ALA A 234 31.25 3.42 -13.87
CA ALA A 234 31.36 3.80 -15.27
C ALA A 234 30.02 3.71 -16.04
N GLY A 235 29.05 2.96 -15.51
CA GLY A 235 27.70 2.87 -16.06
C GLY A 235 26.81 4.08 -15.75
N LEU A 236 27.17 4.91 -14.76
CA LEU A 236 26.40 6.09 -14.42
C LEU A 236 26.67 7.27 -15.38
N PRO A 237 25.67 8.10 -15.67
CA PRO A 237 25.89 9.41 -16.29
C PRO A 237 26.88 10.24 -15.47
N ALA A 238 27.68 11.08 -16.13
CA ALA A 238 28.66 11.92 -15.45
C ALA A 238 28.03 12.87 -14.40
N ASN A 239 26.81 13.35 -14.67
CA ASN A 239 26.00 14.16 -13.77
C ASN A 239 24.59 13.55 -13.74
N PRO A 240 24.33 12.57 -12.87
CA PRO A 240 23.03 11.93 -12.79
C PRO A 240 22.02 12.85 -12.11
N GLU A 241 20.92 13.18 -12.80
CA GLU A 241 19.82 13.94 -12.22
C GLU A 241 19.15 13.13 -11.09
N PRO A 242 18.87 13.74 -9.92
CA PRO A 242 18.19 13.06 -8.82
C PRO A 242 16.81 12.52 -9.21
N ASN A 243 16.46 11.37 -8.66
CA ASN A 243 15.13 10.75 -8.84
C ASN A 243 14.72 9.97 -7.58
N LEU A 244 13.48 9.48 -7.54
CA LEU A 244 12.92 8.86 -6.33
C LEU A 244 13.64 7.56 -5.93
N LEU A 245 14.19 6.81 -6.89
CA LEU A 245 14.99 5.60 -6.66
C LEU A 245 16.49 5.88 -6.50
N GLY A 246 16.92 7.12 -6.78
CA GLY A 246 18.31 7.51 -6.82
C GLY A 246 19.11 6.81 -7.93
N HIS A 247 20.42 6.79 -7.74
CA HIS A 247 21.39 6.14 -8.63
C HIS A 247 22.19 5.13 -7.83
N SER A 248 22.12 3.87 -8.24
CA SER A 248 22.69 2.73 -7.51
C SER A 248 23.93 2.19 -8.20
N VAL A 249 25.01 2.00 -7.45
CA VAL A 249 26.23 1.32 -7.89
C VAL A 249 26.47 0.12 -6.99
N GLY A 250 26.56 -1.06 -7.59
CA GLY A 250 26.78 -2.32 -6.91
C GLY A 250 28.18 -2.89 -7.12
N HIS A 251 28.65 -3.69 -6.17
CA HIS A 251 29.79 -4.58 -6.31
C HIS A 251 29.58 -5.84 -5.44
N TRP A 252 30.33 -6.90 -5.75
CA TRP A 252 30.29 -8.14 -4.99
C TRP A 252 31.37 -8.16 -3.89
N GLU A 253 30.98 -8.51 -2.68
CA GLU A 253 31.86 -8.86 -1.56
C GLU A 253 31.61 -10.32 -1.16
N GLY A 254 32.38 -11.24 -1.76
CA GLY A 254 32.04 -12.66 -1.72
C GLY A 254 30.67 -12.88 -2.37
N ASP A 255 29.75 -13.51 -1.64
CA ASP A 255 28.39 -13.78 -2.10
C ASP A 255 27.37 -12.68 -1.74
N THR A 256 27.85 -11.53 -1.21
CA THR A 256 27.01 -10.39 -0.87
C THR A 256 27.07 -9.33 -1.95
N LEU A 257 25.91 -8.97 -2.51
CA LEU A 257 25.80 -7.77 -3.34
C LEU A 257 25.72 -6.55 -2.42
N VAL A 258 26.71 -5.67 -2.53
CA VAL A 258 26.76 -4.40 -1.81
C VAL A 258 26.37 -3.30 -2.78
N VAL A 259 25.43 -2.43 -2.40
CA VAL A 259 24.92 -1.37 -3.28
C VAL A 259 24.94 -0.04 -2.56
N GLU A 260 25.62 0.95 -3.14
CA GLU A 260 25.52 2.34 -2.71
C GLU A 260 24.53 3.09 -3.59
N THR A 261 23.58 3.78 -2.95
CA THR A 261 22.58 4.62 -3.63
C THR A 261 22.70 6.07 -3.16
N THR A 262 22.78 6.99 -4.12
CA THR A 262 22.85 8.44 -3.90
C THR A 262 21.90 9.17 -4.87
N HIS A 263 21.87 10.51 -4.83
CA HIS A 263 21.04 11.34 -5.72
C HIS A 263 19.55 10.98 -5.62
N ILE A 264 19.09 10.74 -4.39
CA ILE A 264 17.68 10.44 -4.10
C ILE A 264 16.97 11.77 -3.85
N ASN A 265 15.87 12.03 -4.56
CA ASN A 265 15.04 13.24 -4.36
C ASN A 265 13.72 12.97 -3.64
N TYR A 266 13.51 11.74 -3.16
CA TYR A 266 12.32 11.40 -2.39
C TYR A 266 12.43 11.98 -0.97
N PRO A 267 11.48 12.83 -0.52
CA PRO A 267 11.66 13.65 0.68
C PRO A 267 11.19 12.98 1.97
N HIS A 268 10.76 11.71 1.92
CA HIS A 268 10.24 10.98 3.08
C HIS A 268 11.12 9.78 3.40
N PHE A 269 11.61 9.70 4.63
CA PHE A 269 12.32 8.53 5.11
C PHE A 269 11.35 7.38 5.39
N ASP A 270 10.23 7.68 6.04
CA ASP A 270 9.19 6.73 6.41
C ASP A 270 7.78 7.35 6.34
N LYS A 271 6.76 6.57 6.73
CA LYS A 271 5.36 7.02 6.85
C LYS A 271 5.02 7.72 8.18
N THR A 272 5.99 7.96 9.05
CA THR A 272 5.75 8.51 10.40
C THR A 272 6.17 9.96 10.52
N GLY A 273 6.50 10.60 9.39
CA GLY A 273 6.85 12.01 9.31
C GLY A 273 8.34 12.30 9.47
N ILE A 274 9.21 11.28 9.41
CA ILE A 274 10.65 11.53 9.36
C ILE A 274 10.99 12.01 7.93
N PRO A 275 11.50 13.24 7.75
CA PRO A 275 11.88 13.73 6.43
C PRO A 275 13.19 13.10 5.95
N GLN A 276 13.48 13.28 4.68
CA GLN A 276 14.73 12.89 4.03
C GLN A 276 15.22 14.05 3.14
N THR A 277 16.52 14.27 3.08
CA THR A 277 17.12 15.28 2.20
C THR A 277 17.86 14.62 1.04
N GLU A 278 18.21 15.41 0.02
CA GLU A 278 19.05 14.92 -1.09
C GLU A 278 20.49 14.57 -0.68
N ALA A 279 20.89 14.89 0.56
CA ALA A 279 22.18 14.47 1.12
C ALA A 279 22.18 13.00 1.58
N VAL A 280 21.03 12.33 1.53
CA VAL A 280 20.90 10.92 1.93
C VAL A 280 21.78 10.00 1.10
N ARG A 281 22.39 9.03 1.77
CA ARG A 281 23.11 7.91 1.15
C ARG A 281 22.65 6.60 1.78
N ASN A 282 22.39 5.62 0.93
CA ASN A 282 22.03 4.27 1.36
C ASN A 282 23.16 3.32 0.97
N LEU A 283 23.67 2.57 1.94
CA LEU A 283 24.60 1.46 1.72
C LEU A 283 23.87 0.16 2.07
N GLU A 284 23.48 -0.58 1.04
CA GLU A 284 22.69 -1.78 1.11
C GLU A 284 23.57 -3.03 0.97
N ARG A 285 23.17 -4.11 1.64
CA ARG A 285 23.79 -5.43 1.56
C ARG A 285 22.69 -6.47 1.36
N PHE A 286 22.82 -7.24 0.29
CA PHE A 286 21.92 -8.33 -0.08
C PHE A 286 22.70 -9.64 -0.01
N THR A 287 22.36 -10.47 0.97
CA THR A 287 23.04 -11.76 1.22
C THR A 287 22.02 -12.87 1.21
N VAL A 288 22.16 -13.81 0.27
CA VAL A 288 21.37 -15.04 0.29
C VAL A 288 21.94 -15.95 1.37
N ASN A 289 21.08 -16.50 2.24
CA ASN A 289 21.52 -17.42 3.28
C ASN A 289 22.03 -18.76 2.68
N ASP A 290 22.76 -19.54 3.48
CA ASP A 290 23.38 -20.81 3.03
C ASP A 290 22.38 -21.81 2.43
N GLU A 291 21.14 -21.82 2.92
CA GLU A 291 20.07 -22.69 2.41
C GLU A 291 19.44 -22.15 1.10
N GLY A 292 19.71 -20.91 0.73
CA GLY A 292 19.02 -20.22 -0.36
C GLY A 292 17.52 -20.05 -0.14
N SER A 293 17.03 -20.13 1.10
CA SER A 293 15.62 -19.97 1.47
C SER A 293 15.27 -18.52 1.84
N ARG A 294 16.29 -17.71 2.14
CA ARG A 294 16.17 -16.33 2.61
C ARG A 294 17.17 -15.42 1.92
N LEU A 295 16.73 -14.19 1.70
CA LEU A 295 17.59 -13.06 1.37
C LEU A 295 17.60 -12.13 2.56
N GLU A 296 18.75 -12.04 3.22
CA GLU A 296 19.01 -11.10 4.29
C GLU A 296 19.38 -9.75 3.66
N TYR A 297 18.56 -8.74 3.96
CA TYR A 297 18.78 -7.37 3.51
C TYR A 297 19.13 -6.50 4.71
N ALA A 298 20.22 -5.74 4.58
CA ALA A 298 20.58 -4.70 5.53
C ALA A 298 20.83 -3.39 4.77
N VAL A 299 20.42 -2.27 5.34
CA VAL A 299 20.71 -0.93 4.81
C VAL A 299 21.24 -0.04 5.91
N THR A 300 22.35 0.64 5.61
CA THR A 300 22.88 1.73 6.41
C THR A 300 22.54 3.05 5.73
N ILE A 301 21.78 3.91 6.40
CA ILE A 301 21.32 5.19 5.88
C ILE A 301 22.05 6.31 6.61
N THR A 302 22.63 7.23 5.83
CA THR A 302 23.28 8.43 6.36
C THR A 302 22.63 9.65 5.74
N ASP A 303 22.07 10.51 6.58
CA ASP A 303 21.63 11.86 6.22
C ASP A 303 21.92 12.78 7.41
N PRO A 304 23.01 13.58 7.37
CA PRO A 304 23.43 14.39 8.52
C PRO A 304 22.44 15.48 8.95
N ALA A 305 21.50 15.86 8.07
CA ALA A 305 20.44 16.80 8.44
C ALA A 305 19.34 16.12 9.26
N ILE A 306 19.17 14.81 9.09
CA ILE A 306 18.07 14.03 9.67
C ILE A 306 18.51 13.16 10.86
N PHE A 307 19.67 12.52 10.76
CA PHE A 307 20.18 11.58 11.76
C PHE A 307 21.50 12.08 12.37
N THR A 308 21.65 11.94 13.69
CA THR A 308 22.89 12.28 14.41
C THR A 308 23.99 11.23 14.24
N GLU A 309 23.63 10.02 13.80
CA GLU A 309 24.53 8.94 13.43
C GLU A 309 23.88 8.04 12.35
N PRO A 310 24.65 7.24 11.60
CA PRO A 310 24.08 6.34 10.60
C PRO A 310 23.05 5.37 11.19
N VAL A 311 21.95 5.18 10.47
CA VAL A 311 20.86 4.29 10.85
C VAL A 311 21.00 2.96 10.13
N VAL A 312 20.98 1.86 10.87
CA VAL A 312 20.97 0.51 10.30
C VAL A 312 19.58 -0.10 10.43
N MET A 313 19.04 -0.61 9.32
CA MET A 313 17.78 -1.34 9.26
C MET A 313 17.99 -2.67 8.56
N THR A 314 17.20 -3.68 8.93
CA THR A 314 17.27 -5.00 8.33
C THR A 314 15.87 -5.50 7.96
N LYS A 315 15.79 -6.28 6.90
CA LYS A 315 14.59 -7.02 6.50
C LYS A 315 15.01 -8.36 5.94
N THR A 316 14.17 -9.36 6.14
CA THR A 316 14.36 -10.65 5.51
C THR A 316 13.30 -10.85 4.44
N TRP A 317 13.74 -11.37 3.30
CA TRP A 317 12.89 -11.83 2.22
C TRP A 317 12.97 -13.35 2.10
N ALA A 318 11.93 -13.97 1.54
CA ALA A 318 11.77 -15.41 1.46
C ALA A 318 11.61 -15.87 0.01
N TYR A 319 12.26 -16.99 -0.32
CA TYR A 319 12.01 -17.68 -1.57
C TYR A 319 10.79 -18.61 -1.44
N ARG A 320 9.83 -18.43 -2.34
CA ARG A 320 8.65 -19.29 -2.51
C ARG A 320 8.57 -19.68 -3.99
N PRO A 321 8.75 -20.96 -4.34
CA PRO A 321 8.73 -21.39 -5.73
C PRO A 321 7.40 -21.03 -6.42
N GLY A 322 7.49 -20.51 -7.65
CA GLY A 322 6.33 -20.16 -8.46
C GLY A 322 5.79 -18.74 -8.24
N GLU A 323 6.31 -17.98 -7.26
CA GLU A 323 6.00 -16.56 -7.14
C GLU A 323 6.52 -15.77 -8.34
N THR A 324 5.77 -14.73 -8.68
CA THR A 324 6.06 -13.80 -9.76
C THR A 324 5.86 -12.37 -9.28
N VAL A 325 6.51 -11.43 -9.96
CA VAL A 325 6.19 -10.00 -9.86
C VAL A 325 5.02 -9.74 -10.81
N ASN A 326 3.88 -9.34 -10.26
CA ASN A 326 2.68 -9.03 -11.03
C ASN A 326 2.57 -7.52 -11.27
N PRO A 327 1.81 -7.07 -12.28
CA PRO A 327 1.45 -5.67 -12.42
C PRO A 327 0.74 -5.17 -11.16
N TYR A 328 1.15 -4.00 -10.68
CA TYR A 328 0.50 -3.33 -9.57
C TYR A 328 -0.61 -2.41 -10.04
N ASP A 329 -0.44 -1.67 -11.13
CA ASP A 329 -1.52 -0.91 -11.78
C ASP A 329 -2.35 -0.07 -10.79
N CYS A 330 -1.67 0.73 -9.96
CA CYS A 330 -2.35 1.61 -9.02
C CYS A 330 -3.20 2.64 -9.76
N GLN A 331 -4.49 2.76 -9.43
CA GLN A 331 -5.33 3.84 -9.95
C GLN A 331 -6.11 4.56 -8.86
N LEU A 332 -6.46 5.80 -9.17
CA LEU A 332 -7.31 6.62 -8.32
C LEU A 332 -8.77 6.20 -8.48
N TRP A 333 -9.51 6.20 -7.37
CA TRP A 333 -10.96 6.14 -7.42
C TRP A 333 -11.49 7.49 -7.91
N SER A 334 -11.81 7.60 -9.20
CA SER A 334 -12.62 8.68 -9.73
C SER A 334 -14.08 8.23 -9.79
N THR A 335 -14.95 8.84 -8.99
CA THR A 335 -16.39 8.81 -9.27
C THR A 335 -16.64 9.76 -10.45
N GLU A 336 -17.06 9.22 -11.59
CA GLU A 336 -17.52 10.02 -12.74
C GLU A 336 -18.89 10.67 -12.48
#